data_AF-A0A8T2JGV4-F1
#
_entry.id   AF-A0A8T2JGV4-F1
#
_cell.length_a   1.000
_cell.length_b   1.000
_cell.length_c   1.000
_cell.angle_alpha   90.00
_cell.angle_beta   90.00
_cell.angle_gamma   90.00
#
_symmetry.space_group_name_H-M   'P 1'
#
loop_
_entity.id
_entity.type
_entity.pdbx_description
1 polymer ?
#
loop_
_entity_poly.entity_id
_entity_poly.type
_entity_poly.pdbx_seq_one_letter_code
_entity_poly.pdbx_strand_id
1 'polypeptide(L)' 'MNVDHEVNLLVKEIRRLGAKDDKCANLFEALVGTLKAAKKRKIVTYQGELLLQGVHDHVEIILLQD' A
#
# COMPACT_ATOMS: atom_id res chain seq x y z
N MET A 1 6.93 8.34 -15.30
CA MET A 1 6.76 7.88 -13.91
C MET A 1 6.98 6.38 -13.91
N ASN A 2 8.03 5.92 -13.22
CA ASN A 2 8.38 4.50 -13.18
C ASN A 2 7.63 3.86 -12.02
N VAL A 3 6.52 3.19 -12.32
CA VAL A 3 5.60 2.65 -11.31
C VAL A 3 6.34 1.74 -10.32
N ASP A 4 7.40 1.06 -10.73
CA ASP A 4 8.17 0.19 -9.84
C ASP A 4 8.98 1.01 -8.81
N HIS A 5 9.45 2.20 -9.19
CA HIS A 5 10.10 3.13 -8.25
C HIS A 5 9.10 3.72 -7.26
N GLU A 6 7.90 4.06 -7.72
CA GLU A 6 6.82 4.59 -6.88
C GLU A 6 6.32 3.54 -5.88
N VAL A 7 6.19 2.28 -6.29
CA VAL A 7 5.81 1.16 -5.42
C VAL A 7 6.88 0.91 -4.35
N ASN A 8 8.16 0.98 -4.70
CA ASN A 8 9.26 0.80 -3.74
C ASN A 8 9.32 1.94 -2.71
N LEU A 9 9.11 3.19 -3.14
CA LEU A 9 8.97 4.32 -2.22
C LEU A 9 7.75 4.14 -1.30
N LEU A 10 6.64 3.63 -1.84
CA LEU A 10 5.41 3.37 -1.10
C LEU A 10 5.62 2.34 0.01
N VAL A 11 6.27 1.21 -0.30
CA VAL A 11 6.54 0.14 0.67
C VAL A 11 7.42 0.66 1.80
N LYS A 12 8.42 1.50 1.49
CA LYS A 12 9.23 2.18 2.49
C LYS A 12 8.40 3.12 3.35
N GLU A 13 7.50 3.89 2.74
CA GLU A 13 6.68 4.87 3.46
C GLU A 13 5.63 4.20 4.34
N ILE A 14 5.01 3.10 3.89
CA ILE A 14 4.08 2.27 4.68
C ILE A 14 4.79 1.73 5.92
N ARG A 15 6.02 1.22 5.77
CA ARG A 15 6.83 0.76 6.90
C ARG A 15 7.19 1.91 7.84
N ARG A 16 7.35 3.14 7.33
CA ARG A 16 7.67 4.33 8.12
C ARG A 16 6.44 4.93 8.83
N LEU A 17 5.26 4.82 8.24
CA LEU A 17 4.00 5.44 8.67
C LEU A 17 3.14 4.56 9.59
N GLY A 18 3.67 3.44 10.11
CA GLY A 18 2.98 2.62 11.13
C GLY A 18 2.57 3.36 12.43
N ALA A 19 2.76 4.68 12.52
CA ALA A 19 2.28 5.53 13.59
C ALA A 19 1.08 6.38 13.10
N LYS A 20 -0.10 6.01 13.60
CA LYS A 20 -1.40 6.70 13.48
C LYS A 20 -1.25 8.23 13.48
N ASP A 21 -1.52 8.88 12.34
CA ASP A 21 -1.74 10.32 12.27
C ASP A 21 -2.92 10.61 11.33
N ASP A 22 -3.87 11.44 11.77
CA ASP A 22 -5.16 11.69 11.11
C ASP A 22 -5.00 12.41 9.75
N LYS A 23 -3.81 12.93 9.45
CA LYS A 23 -3.45 13.48 8.14
C LYS A 23 -3.33 12.42 7.03
N CYS A 24 -3.40 11.14 7.37
CA CYS A 24 -3.15 10.06 6.42
C CYS A 24 -4.33 9.72 5.51
N ALA A 25 -5.54 10.27 5.70
CA ALA A 25 -6.72 9.88 4.90
C ALA A 25 -6.50 10.08 3.38
N ASN A 26 -6.01 11.26 2.97
CA ASN A 26 -5.73 11.54 1.55
C ASN A 26 -4.52 10.75 1.01
N LEU A 27 -3.52 10.52 1.88
CA LEU A 27 -2.36 9.70 1.56
C LEU A 27 -2.78 8.24 1.36
N PHE A 28 -3.70 7.71 2.16
CA PHE A 28 -4.20 6.35 2.06
C PHE A 28 -4.92 6.10 0.74
N GLU A 29 -5.73 7.05 0.27
CA GLU A 29 -6.45 6.88 -1.00
C GLU A 29 -5.48 6.75 -2.19
N ALA A 30 -4.47 7.63 -2.27
CA ALA A 30 -3.41 7.54 -3.26
C ALA A 30 -2.59 6.24 -3.13
N LEU A 31 -2.30 5.84 -1.89
CA LEU A 31 -1.51 4.66 -1.55
C LEU A 31 -2.23 3.35 -1.89
N VAL A 32 -3.54 3.27 -1.66
CA VAL A 32 -4.39 2.14 -2.09
C VAL A 32 -4.43 2.04 -3.61
N GLY A 33 -4.48 3.17 -4.32
CA GLY A 33 -4.38 3.21 -5.79
C GLY A 33 -3.08 2.57 -6.30
N THR A 34 -1.94 2.96 -5.70
CA THR A 34 -0.62 2.42 -6.04
C THR A 34 -0.51 0.93 -5.66
N LEU A 35 -0.98 0.52 -4.48
CA LEU A 35 -1.00 -0.90 -4.06
C LEU A 35 -1.84 -1.76 -5.00
N LYS A 36 -2.98 -1.25 -5.49
CA LYS A 36 -3.83 -1.95 -6.46
C LYS A 36 -3.12 -2.12 -7.79
N ALA A 37 -2.37 -1.11 -8.24
CA ALA A 37 -1.53 -1.21 -9.44
C ALA A 37 -0.39 -2.23 -9.26
N ALA A 38 0.29 -2.21 -8.11
CA ALA A 38 1.34 -3.17 -7.77
C ALA A 38 0.81 -4.61 -7.70
N LYS A 39 -0.39 -4.82 -7.12
CA LYS A 39 -1.06 -6.12 -7.08
C LYS A 39 -1.45 -6.63 -8.46
N LYS A 40 -1.94 -5.76 -9.35
CA LYS A 40 -2.20 -6.11 -10.76
C LYS A 40 -0.93 -6.55 -11.49
N ARG A 41 0.21 -5.97 -11.16
CA ARG A 41 1.54 -6.33 -11.70
C ARG A 41 2.18 -7.54 -11.02
N LYS A 42 1.52 -8.14 -10.02
CA LYS A 42 2.02 -9.26 -9.20
C LYS A 42 3.31 -8.94 -8.43
N ILE A 43 3.55 -7.67 -8.10
CA ILE A 43 4.69 -7.21 -7.29
C ILE A 43 4.38 -7.35 -5.80
N VAL A 44 3.11 -7.18 -5.42
CA VAL A 44 2.63 -7.33 -4.04
C VAL A 44 1.34 -8.15 -4.01
N THR A 45 1.04 -8.74 -2.87
CA THR A 45 -0.26 -9.38 -2.60
C THR A 45 -0.75 -9.04 -1.20
N TYR A 46 -2.07 -9.02 -1.04
CA TYR A 46 -2.77 -8.77 0.21
C TYR A 46 -4.18 -9.36 0.12
N GLN A 47 -4.80 -9.71 1.25
CA GLN A 47 -6.18 -10.20 1.26
C GLN A 47 -7.17 -9.07 0.99
N GLY A 48 -8.18 -9.35 0.14
CA GLY A 48 -9.22 -8.39 -0.25
C GLY A 48 -8.92 -7.64 -1.56
N GLU A 49 -9.97 -7.09 -2.17
CA GLU A 49 -9.87 -6.27 -3.40
C GLU A 49 -9.72 -4.78 -3.12
N LEU A 50 -10.16 -4.34 -1.93
CA LEU A 50 -10.13 -2.96 -1.46
C LEU A 50 -9.56 -2.93 -0.05
N LEU A 51 -8.87 -1.84 0.30
CA LEU A 51 -8.38 -1.58 1.64
C LEU A 51 -9.15 -0.38 2.18
N LEU A 52 -9.84 -0.58 3.31
CA LEU A 52 -10.64 0.42 4.00
C LEU A 52 -10.08 0.59 5.41
N GLN A 53 -9.88 1.84 5.82
CA GLN A 53 -9.43 2.19 7.16
C GLN A 53 -10.39 1.61 8.21
N GLY A 54 -9.86 1.05 9.30
CA GLY A 54 -10.62 0.41 10.37
C GLY A 54 -11.01 -1.05 10.09
N VAL A 55 -11.25 -1.41 8.82
CA VAL A 55 -11.63 -2.79 8.43
C VAL A 55 -10.39 -3.63 8.09
N HIS A 56 -9.39 -3.02 7.46
CA HIS A 56 -8.20 -3.71 6.95
C HIS A 56 -6.92 -3.34 7.69
N ASP A 57 -7.05 -2.81 8.92
CA ASP A 57 -5.91 -2.35 9.74
C ASP A 57 -4.91 -3.48 10.08
N HIS A 58 -5.35 -4.74 9.97
CA HIS A 58 -4.54 -5.93 10.22
C HIS A 58 -4.20 -6.73 8.96
N VAL A 59 -4.50 -6.19 7.76
CA VAL A 59 -4.16 -6.89 6.52
C VAL A 59 -2.65 -6.78 6.26
N GLU A 60 -2.02 -7.93 6.12
CA GLU A 60 -0.61 -8.02 5.78
C GLU A 60 -0.40 -7.83 4.28
N ILE A 61 0.52 -6.93 3.93
CA ILE A 61 0.96 -6.70 2.55
C ILE A 61 2.27 -7.44 2.33
N ILE A 62 2.24 -8.43 1.44
CA ILE A 62 3.37 -9.30 1.14
C ILE A 62 3.99 -8.84 -0.18
N LEU A 63 5.30 -8.62 -0.18
CA LEU A 63 6.07 -8.36 -1.40
C LEU A 63 6.35 -9.71 -2.11
N LEU A 64 6.08 -9.79 -3.40
CA LEU A 64 6.30 -11.00 -4.21
C LEU A 64 7.61 -10.96 -5.01
N GLN A 65 8.25 -9.80 -5.11
CA GLN A 65 9.43 -9.57 -5.95
C GLN A 65 10.48 -8.75 -5.19
N ASP A 66 11.71 -9.24 -5.08
CA ASP A 66 12.88 -8.57 -4.50
C ASP A 66 13.42 -7.43 -5.40
#